data_AF-R6SGH9-F1
#
_entry.id   AF-R6SGH9-F1
#
_cell.length_a   1.000
_cell.length_b   1.000
_cell.length_c   1.000
_cell.angle_alpha   90.00
_cell.angle_beta   90.00
_cell.angle_gamma   90.00
#
_symmetry.space_group_name_H-M   'P 1'
#
loop_
_entity.id
_entity.type
_entity.pdbx_description
1 polymer ?
#
loop_
_entity_poly.entity_id
_entity_poly.type
_entity_poly.pdbx_seq_one_letter_code
_entity_poly.pdbx_strand_id
1 'polypeptide(L)'
;MTPLLFAVKVLLAFLDVLMALLFFRMLVSWLPVDEDNRLVQMLYVLTEPALIPMRSLFARMGWFQNTPIDMSFMVTVLILSVLRSVPMVL
;
A
#
# COMPACT_ATOMS: atom_id res chain seq x y z
N MET A 1 -10.80 -29.12 5.56
CA MET A 1 -11.42 -27.78 5.42
C MET A 1 -10.76 -26.68 6.27
N THR A 2 -9.84 -26.99 7.18
CA THR A 2 -9.20 -26.00 8.08
C THR A 2 -7.97 -25.24 7.55
N PRO A 3 -7.06 -25.80 6.70
CA PRO A 3 -5.81 -25.11 6.35
C PRO A 3 -6.02 -23.95 5.36
N LEU A 4 -6.94 -24.10 4.41
CA LEU A 4 -7.26 -23.05 3.45
C LEU A 4 -7.84 -21.81 4.14
N LEU A 5 -8.79 -22.00 5.07
CA LEU A 5 -9.38 -20.90 5.83
C LEU A 5 -8.34 -20.18 6.70
N PHE A 6 -7.39 -20.93 7.28
CA PHE A 6 -6.29 -20.34 8.03
C PHE A 6 -5.39 -19.49 7.13
N ALA A 7 -4.98 -20.01 5.97
CA ALA A 7 -4.17 -19.27 5.01
C ALA A 7 -4.85 -17.99 4.53
N VAL A 8 -6.16 -18.05 4.24
CA VAL A 8 -6.95 -16.86 3.88
C VAL A 8 -6.95 -15.85 5.02
N LYS A 9 -7.22 -16.26 6.26
CA LYS A 9 -7.19 -15.33 7.42
C LYS A 9 -5.84 -14.65 7.60
N VAL A 10 -4.74 -15.39 7.46
CA VAL A 10 -3.38 -14.83 7.55
C VAL A 10 -3.14 -13.82 6.44
N LEU A 11 -3.55 -14.13 5.20
CA LEU A 11 -3.45 -13.20 4.07
C LEU A 11 -4.26 -11.92 4.32
N LEU A 12 -5.51 -12.04 4.79
CA LEU A 12 -6.36 -10.89 5.08
C LEU A 12 -5.76 -10.02 6.19
N ALA A 13 -5.25 -10.63 7.26
CA ALA A 13 -4.58 -9.91 8.33
C ALA A 13 -3.32 -9.17 7.82
N PHE A 14 -2.54 -9.80 6.94
CA PHE A 14 -1.40 -9.15 6.31
C PHE A 14 -1.81 -7.94 5.47
N LEU A 15 -2.86 -8.07 4.66
CA LEU A 15 -3.40 -6.95 3.87
C LEU A 15 -3.90 -5.82 4.77
N ASP A 16 -4.59 -6.14 5.87
CA ASP A 16 -5.11 -5.15 6.82
C ASP A 16 -3.95 -4.38 7.49
N VAL A 17 -2.86 -5.06 7.87
CA VAL A 17 -1.64 -4.41 8.40
C VAL A 17 -0.98 -3.53 7.34
N LEU A 18 -0.83 -4.01 6.10
CA LEU A 18 -0.22 -3.24 5.02
C LEU A 18 -1.04 -1.97 4.71
N MET A 19 -2.37 -2.07 4.68
CA MET A 19 -3.26 -0.93 4.50
C MET A 19 -3.14 0.07 5.65
N ALA A 20 -3.02 -0.40 6.90
CA ALA A 20 -2.78 0.48 8.03
C ALA A 20 -1.44 1.23 7.90
N LEU A 21 -0.38 0.55 7.49
CA LEU A 21 0.93 1.18 7.24
C LEU A 21 0.88 2.23 6.12
N LEU A 22 0.17 1.93 5.02
CA LEU A 22 -0.05 2.89 3.93
C LEU A 22 -0.83 4.11 4.43
N PHE A 23 -1.87 3.90 5.23
CA PHE A 23 -2.62 4.99 5.86
C PHE A 23 -1.74 5.86 6.75
N PHE A 24 -0.89 5.26 7.60
CA PHE A 24 0.07 6.02 8.40
C PHE A 24 1.08 6.78 7.53
N ARG A 25 1.58 6.18 6.46
CA ARG A 25 2.48 6.87 5.51
C ARG A 25 1.81 8.08 4.87
N MET A 26 0.54 7.99 4.50
CA MET A 26 -0.25 9.11 4.00
C MET A 26 -0.39 10.22 5.05
N LEU A 27 -0.66 9.88 6.32
CA LEU A 27 -0.76 10.90 7.37
C LEU A 27 0.60 11.58 7.61
N VAL A 28 1.68 10.79 7.67
CA VAL A 28 3.04 11.29 7.90
C VAL A 28 3.50 12.21 6.77
N SER A 29 3.12 11.96 5.51
CA SER A 29 3.52 12.81 4.38
C SER A 29 2.94 14.23 4.43
N TRP A 30 1.93 14.48 5.26
CA TRP A 30 1.38 15.82 5.49
C TRP A 30 1.94 16.50 6.74
N LEU A 31 2.69 15.78 7.58
CA LEU A 31 3.31 16.33 8.76
C LEU A 31 4.73 16.85 8.42
N PRO A 32 5.18 17.95 9.05
CA PRO A 32 6.54 18.45 8.87
C PRO A 32 7.54 17.63 9.71
N VAL A 33 7.61 16.31 9.44
CA VAL A 33 8.53 15.38 10.11
C VAL A 33 9.74 15.16 9.21
N ASP A 34 10.92 15.11 9.82
CA ASP A 34 12.16 14.80 9.13
C ASP A 34 12.09 13.41 8.46
N GLU A 35 12.44 13.34 7.17
CA GLU A 35 12.51 12.09 6.40
C GLU A 35 13.59 11.14 6.95
N ASP A 36 14.60 11.69 7.65
CA ASP A 36 15.64 10.91 8.31
C ASP A 36 15.18 10.27 9.63
N ASN A 37 13.95 10.54 10.06
CA ASN A 37 13.37 9.89 11.22
C ASN A 37 13.23 8.37 10.96
N ARG A 38 13.81 7.56 11.84
CA ARG A 38 13.79 6.08 11.75
C ARG A 38 12.39 5.50 11.57
N LEU A 39 11.37 6.08 12.21
CA LEU A 39 9.99 5.60 12.08
C LEU A 39 9.41 5.92 10.70
N VAL A 40 9.75 7.09 10.15
CA VAL A 40 9.36 7.48 8.79
C VAL A 40 10.05 6.55 7.79
N GLN A 41 11.36 6.37 7.88
CA GLN A 41 12.09 5.44 7.01
C GLN A 41 11.53 4.01 7.08
N MET A 42 11.18 3.53 8.28
CA MET A 42 10.56 2.22 8.46
C MET A 42 9.21 2.12 7.74
N LEU A 43 8.36 3.15 7.84
CA LEU A 43 7.09 3.19 7.11
C LEU A 43 7.31 3.12 5.61
N TYR A 44 8.30 3.85 5.08
CA TYR A 44 8.64 3.81 3.65
C TYR A 44 9.12 2.41 3.25
N VAL A 45 10.10 1.83 3.96
CA VAL A 45 10.64 0.49 3.67
C VAL A 45 9.55 -0.59 3.66
N LEU A 46 8.63 -0.57 4.63
CA LEU A 46 7.57 -1.58 4.73
C LEU A 46 6.49 -1.45 3.66
N THR A 47 6.23 -0.24 3.16
CA THR A 47 5.13 0.03 2.22
C THR A 47 5.59 0.13 0.77
N GLU A 48 6.87 0.45 0.52
CA GLU A 48 7.42 0.65 -0.82
C GLU A 48 7.28 -0.58 -1.74
N PRO A 49 7.47 -1.84 -1.27
CA PRO A 49 7.28 -3.00 -2.13
C PRO A 49 5.88 -3.12 -2.73
N ALA A 50 4.86 -2.59 -2.05
CA ALA A 50 3.49 -2.54 -2.58
C ALA A 50 3.31 -1.44 -3.63
N LEU A 51 4.06 -0.34 -3.55
CA LEU A 51 3.96 0.84 -4.42
C LEU A 51 4.80 0.71 -5.69
N ILE A 52 6.00 0.09 -5.61
CA ILE A 52 6.93 -0.06 -6.74
C ILE A 52 6.26 -0.65 -8.01
N PRO A 53 5.41 -1.69 -7.93
CA PRO A 53 4.77 -2.24 -9.12
C PRO A 53 3.97 -1.18 -9.87
N MET A 54 3.17 -0.38 -9.16
CA MET A 54 2.37 0.68 -9.76
C MET A 54 3.22 1.84 -10.27
N ARG A 55 4.26 2.25 -9.51
CA ARG A 55 5.22 3.29 -9.95
C ARG A 55 5.91 2.90 -11.25
N SER A 56 6.40 1.66 -11.31
CA SER A 56 7.09 1.14 -12.49
C SER A 56 6.17 1.03 -13.70
N LEU A 57 4.91 0.61 -13.49
CA LEU A 57 3.90 0.57 -14.54
C LEU A 57 3.61 1.97 -15.09
N PHE A 58 3.38 2.96 -14.21
CA PHE A 58 3.07 4.33 -14.63
C PHE A 58 4.24 5.00 -15.33
N ALA A 59 5.46 4.76 -14.87
CA ALA A 59 6.67 5.22 -15.54
C ALA A 59 6.79 4.67 -16.97
N ARG A 60 6.56 3.37 -17.16
CA ARG A 60 6.61 2.72 -18.48
C ARG A 60 5.53 3.23 -19.43
N MET A 61 4.35 3.55 -18.90
CA MET A 61 3.22 4.04 -19.69
C MET A 61 3.27 5.57 -19.92
N GLY A 62 4.22 6.28 -19.30
CA GLY A 62 4.27 7.74 -19.32
C GLY A 62 3.08 8.40 -18.62
N TRP A 63 2.40 7.69 -17.72
CA TRP A 63 1.21 8.18 -17.01
C TRP A 63 1.61 8.93 -15.73
N PHE A 64 0.84 9.97 -15.41
CA PHE A 64 0.90 10.70 -14.14
C PHE A 64 2.28 11.27 -13.76
N GLN A 65 3.19 11.45 -14.73
CA GLN A 65 4.55 11.95 -14.46
C GLN A 65 4.58 13.42 -14.02
N ASN A 66 3.59 14.21 -14.44
CA ASN A 66 3.51 15.65 -14.16
C ASN A 66 2.40 16.00 -13.16
N THR A 67 1.88 15.02 -12.41
CA THR A 67 0.85 15.28 -11.41
C THR A 67 1.50 15.53 -10.05
N PRO A 68 1.05 16.54 -9.29
CA PRO A 68 1.57 16.81 -7.95
C PRO A 68 1.16 15.73 -6.93
N ILE A 69 0.21 14.86 -7.29
CA ILE A 69 -0.30 13.79 -6.45
C ILE A 69 0.39 12.48 -6.84
N ASP A 70 0.77 11.67 -5.85
CA ASP A 70 1.25 10.32 -6.06
C ASP A 70 0.08 9.39 -6.46
N MET A 71 -0.20 9.35 -7.76
CA MET A 71 -1.24 8.48 -8.32
C MET A 71 -0.93 7.00 -8.12
N SER A 72 0.35 6.63 -8.03
CA SER A 72 0.74 5.23 -7.79
C SER A 72 0.28 4.76 -6.41
N PHE A 73 0.34 5.65 -5.42
CA PHE A 73 -0.17 5.39 -4.08
C PHE A 73 -1.69 5.16 -4.09
N MET A 74 -2.44 6.06 -4.72
CA MET A 74 -3.90 5.96 -4.77
C MET A 74 -4.37 4.66 -5.44
N VAL A 75 -3.78 4.31 -6.57
CA VAL A 75 -4.16 3.09 -7.30
C VAL A 75 -3.72 1.83 -6.56
N THR A 76 -2.55 1.85 -5.90
CA THR A 76 -2.13 0.73 -5.04
C THR A 76 -3.12 0.48 -3.91
N VAL A 77 -3.52 1.52 -3.18
CA VAL A 77 -4.51 1.39 -2.09
C VAL A 77 -5.85 0.88 -2.61
N LEU A 78 -6.31 1.36 -3.77
CA LEU A 78 -7.55 0.90 -4.39
C LEU A 78 -7.49 -0.60 -4.72
N ILE A 79 -6.41 -1.05 -5.36
CA ILE A 79 -6.21 -2.46 -5.71
C ILE A 79 -6.19 -3.33 -4.45
N LEU A 80 -5.42 -2.94 -3.43
CA LEU A 80 -5.36 -3.69 -2.17
C LEU A 80 -6.72 -3.75 -1.48
N SER A 81 -7.51 -2.67 -1.52
CA SER A 81 -8.87 -2.63 -0.97
C SER A 81 -9.80 -3.62 -1.68
N VAL A 82 -9.73 -3.68 -3.02
CA VAL A 82 -10.50 -4.64 -3.81
C VAL A 82 -10.06 -6.07 -3.47
N LEU A 83 -8.76 -6.36 -3.49
CA LEU A 83 -8.22 -7.68 -3.15
C LEU A 83 -8.64 -8.14 -1.75
N ARG A 84 -8.68 -7.23 -0.79
CA ARG A 84 -9.14 -7.52 0.58
C ARG A 84 -10.64 -7.81 0.65
N SER A 85 -11.45 -7.15 -0.17
CA SER A 85 -12.91 -7.31 -0.17
C SER A 85 -13.38 -8.61 -0.80
N VAL A 86 -12.66 -9.15 -1.81
CA VAL A 86 -13.09 -10.32 -2.58
C VAL A 86 -13.42 -11.55 -1.71
N PRO A 87 -12.58 -11.98 -0.75
CA PRO A 87 -12.86 -13.16 0.07
C PRO A 87 -13.97 -12.96 1.11
N MET A 88 -14.42 -11.72 1.33
CA MET A 88 -15.54 -11.42 2.23
C MET A 88 -16.88 -11.44 1.48
N VAL A 89 -16.86 -11.22 0.16
CA VAL A 89 -18.06 -11.17 -0.69
C VAL A 89 -18.42 -12.56 -1.25
N LEU A 90 -17.43 -13.47 -1.36
CA LEU A 90 -17.59 -14.87 -1.76
C LEU A 90 -17.91 -15.76 -0.56
#